data_AF-A0A182P3S7-F1
#
_entry.id   AF-A0A182P3S7-F1
#
_cell.length_a   1.000
_cell.length_b   1.000
_cell.length_c   1.000
_cell.angle_alpha   90.00
_cell.angle_beta   90.00
_cell.angle_gamma   90.00
#
_symmetry.space_group_name_H-M   'P 1'
#
loop_
_entity.id
_entity.type
_entity.pdbx_description
1 polymer ?
#
loop_
_entity_poly.entity_id
_entity_poly.type
_entity_poly.pdbx_seq_one_letter_code
_entity_poly.pdbx_strand_id
1 'polypeptide(L)'
;MQMITIFTACLLLTTLFAGSTAFQCPANSEFTTFAQCDLYCGIPCDFKGVSNICLCRDGYLKDPQTMQCVPEKECSIPEDVPVLRSVVLMALVALTSNAAKVCDPIYEEYTDKAPCDDNCQNICTPMEDFCACRFGYLRDLSTGKCIPSDQCTPLLEPIKLDCLGL
;
A
#
# COMPACT_ATOMS: atom_id res chain seq x y z
N MET A 1 43.29 11.49 52.04
CA MET A 1 41.89 11.30 51.59
C MET A 1 41.74 11.98 50.23
N GLN A 2 42.17 11.34 49.13
CA GLN A 2 42.25 12.00 47.81
C GLN A 2 42.18 11.01 46.62
N MET A 3 41.86 9.74 46.88
CA MET A 3 41.89 8.65 45.89
C MET A 3 40.49 8.11 45.53
N ILE A 4 39.43 8.60 46.18
CA ILE A 4 38.08 8.05 46.01
C ILE A 4 37.24 8.87 45.01
N THR A 5 37.58 10.15 44.80
CA THR A 5 36.86 11.05 43.89
C THR A 5 37.16 10.84 42.40
N ILE A 6 38.24 10.14 42.05
CA ILE A 6 38.61 9.92 40.64
C ILE A 6 37.85 8.71 40.05
N PHE A 7 37.60 7.67 40.85
CA PHE A 7 36.93 6.45 40.38
C PHE A 7 35.43 6.64 40.09
N THR A 8 34.76 7.54 40.81
CA THR A 8 33.34 7.83 40.61
C THR A 8 33.06 8.66 39.35
N ALA A 9 34.02 9.50 38.92
CA ALA A 9 33.90 10.26 37.68
C ALA A 9 34.05 9.38 36.42
N CYS A 10 34.90 8.34 36.45
CA CYS A 10 35.06 7.43 35.31
C CYS A 10 33.85 6.49 35.09
N LEU A 11 33.18 6.04 36.16
CA LEU A 11 32.01 5.15 36.05
C LEU A 11 30.76 5.84 35.49
N LEU A 12 30.61 7.16 35.73
CA LEU A 12 29.52 7.95 35.15
C LEU A 12 29.76 8.32 33.67
N LEU A 13 31.02 8.34 33.20
CA LEU A 13 31.30 8.57 31.79
C LEU A 13 31.02 7.33 30.93
N THR A 14 31.20 6.12 31.46
CA THR A 14 30.99 4.87 30.70
C THR A 14 29.51 4.55 30.43
N THR A 15 28.57 5.08 31.21
CA THR A 15 27.12 4.87 30.98
C THR A 15 26.54 5.80 29.91
N LEU A 16 27.23 6.88 29.54
CA LEU A 16 26.80 7.78 28.46
C LEU A 16 27.18 7.29 27.05
N PHE A 17 28.10 6.32 26.94
CA PHE A 17 28.53 5.76 25.65
C PHE A 17 27.92 4.38 25.34
N ALA A 18 27.11 3.82 26.24
CA ALA A 18 26.24 2.69 25.94
C ALA A 18 24.98 3.18 25.21
N GLY A 19 25.16 3.94 24.13
CA GLY A 19 24.11 4.19 23.17
C GLY A 19 23.81 2.88 22.48
N SER A 20 22.72 2.23 22.89
CA SER A 20 22.18 1.07 22.19
C SER A 20 22.10 1.44 20.70
N THR A 21 22.91 0.81 19.87
CA THR A 21 22.75 0.85 18.40
C THR A 21 21.55 -0.01 18.00
N ALA A 22 20.42 0.15 18.72
CA ALA A 22 19.15 -0.31 18.22
C ALA A 22 18.85 0.57 17.02
N PHE A 23 18.64 -0.04 15.87
CA PHE A 23 18.18 0.62 14.66
C PHE A 23 16.85 1.31 15.00
N GLN A 24 16.92 2.58 15.39
CA GLN A 24 15.78 3.32 15.91
C GLN A 24 15.09 4.01 14.73
N CYS A 25 13.90 3.54 14.39
CA CYS A 25 13.12 4.16 13.34
C CYS A 25 12.68 5.58 13.71
N PRO A 26 12.63 6.51 12.74
CA PRO A 26 12.16 7.88 12.97
C PRO A 26 10.70 7.90 13.45
N ALA A 27 10.26 9.04 13.96
CA ALA A 27 8.88 9.19 14.43
C ALA A 27 7.87 8.78 13.35
N ASN A 28 6.77 8.15 13.78
CA ASN A 28 5.69 7.64 12.92
C ASN A 28 6.12 6.57 11.91
N SER A 29 7.24 5.89 12.17
CA SER A 29 7.69 4.76 11.36
C SER A 29 7.96 3.51 12.22
N GLU A 30 7.86 2.35 11.58
CA GLU A 30 8.03 1.04 12.17
C GLU A 30 9.09 0.27 11.41
N PHE A 31 9.94 -0.46 12.14
CA PHE A 31 10.91 -1.31 11.50
C PHE A 31 10.20 -2.52 10.92
N THR A 32 10.42 -2.78 9.63
CA THR A 32 10.06 -4.05 9.03
C THR A 32 11.29 -4.76 8.48
N THR A 33 11.25 -6.08 8.56
CA THR A 33 12.19 -6.95 7.85
C THR A 33 11.84 -7.04 6.37
N PHE A 34 10.56 -6.90 6.00
CA PHE A 34 10.09 -6.96 4.62
C PHE A 34 8.76 -6.21 4.43
N ALA A 35 8.65 -5.45 3.34
CA ALA A 35 7.38 -5.00 2.82
C ALA A 35 7.40 -4.92 1.31
N GLN A 36 6.21 -4.85 0.71
CA GLN A 36 6.05 -4.78 -0.73
C GLN A 36 6.51 -3.44 -1.30
N CYS A 37 6.41 -2.36 -0.52
CA CYS A 37 6.94 -1.05 -0.89
C CYS A 37 7.09 -0.10 0.30
N ASP A 38 7.85 0.97 0.03
CA ASP A 38 7.92 2.18 0.83
C ASP A 38 6.95 3.20 0.22
N LEU A 39 5.93 3.60 0.98
CA LEU A 39 4.85 4.46 0.49
C LEU A 39 5.25 5.93 0.59
N TYR A 40 5.34 6.60 -0.56
CA TYR A 40 5.71 8.01 -0.65
C TYR A 40 4.52 8.89 -1.01
N CYS A 41 4.60 10.13 -0.56
CA CYS A 41 3.66 11.19 -0.90
C CYS A 41 3.52 11.39 -2.42
N GLY A 42 2.34 11.07 -2.96
CA GLY A 42 2.01 11.25 -4.38
C GLY A 42 2.75 10.30 -5.34
N ILE A 43 3.50 9.32 -4.84
CA ILE A 43 4.26 8.39 -5.67
C ILE A 43 3.66 6.99 -5.51
N PRO A 44 3.22 6.36 -6.60
CA PRO A 44 2.70 4.99 -6.54
C PRO A 44 3.81 4.00 -6.19
N CYS A 45 3.44 3.00 -5.40
CA CYS A 45 4.26 1.85 -5.03
C CYS A 45 4.73 1.10 -6.28
N ASP A 46 6.04 0.83 -6.40
CA ASP A 46 6.64 0.13 -7.55
C ASP A 46 6.74 -1.40 -7.35
N PHE A 47 6.23 -1.91 -6.22
CA PHE A 47 6.17 -3.32 -5.83
C PHE A 47 7.50 -4.09 -5.92
N LYS A 48 8.65 -3.39 -5.90
CA LYS A 48 9.96 -4.05 -5.96
C LYS A 48 10.35 -4.77 -4.68
N GLY A 49 9.59 -4.57 -3.60
CA GLY A 49 9.92 -5.09 -2.29
C GLY A 49 11.05 -4.29 -1.65
N VAL A 50 10.88 -3.96 -0.37
CA VAL A 50 11.89 -3.31 0.46
C VAL A 50 12.13 -4.17 1.69
N SER A 51 13.39 -4.28 2.13
CA SER A 51 13.77 -5.11 3.28
C SER A 51 14.64 -4.31 4.25
N ASN A 52 14.53 -4.65 5.53
CA ASN A 52 15.29 -4.03 6.62
C ASN A 52 15.22 -2.50 6.62
N ILE A 53 14.01 -1.95 6.52
CA ILE A 53 13.77 -0.50 6.43
C ILE A 53 12.71 -0.06 7.44
N CYS A 54 12.73 1.22 7.81
CA CYS A 54 11.66 1.86 8.56
C CYS A 54 10.57 2.34 7.60
N LEU A 55 9.38 1.79 7.73
CA LEU A 55 8.19 2.17 6.96
C LEU A 55 7.30 3.08 7.76
N CYS A 56 6.60 3.97 7.08
CA CYS A 56 5.56 4.74 7.72
C CYS A 56 4.43 3.84 8.22
N ARG A 57 3.88 4.21 9.38
CA ARG A 57 2.68 3.57 9.94
C ARG A 57 1.49 3.69 9.01
N ASP A 58 0.51 2.82 9.17
CA ASP A 58 -0.77 2.95 8.48
C ASP A 58 -1.37 4.36 8.67
N GLY A 59 -1.76 4.99 7.57
CA GLY A 59 -2.26 6.37 7.54
C GLY A 59 -1.17 7.46 7.47
N TYR A 60 0.11 7.08 7.40
CA TYR A 60 1.24 7.97 7.19
C TYR A 60 1.95 7.66 5.87
N LEU A 61 2.34 8.70 5.15
CA LEU A 61 3.11 8.63 3.92
C LEU A 61 4.46 9.31 4.09
N LYS A 62 5.46 8.82 3.39
CA LYS A 62 6.80 9.37 3.41
C LYS A 62 6.89 10.57 2.49
N ASP A 63 7.17 11.73 3.07
CA ASP A 63 7.42 12.94 2.29
C ASP A 63 8.79 12.80 1.57
N PRO A 64 8.85 12.88 0.23
CA PRO A 64 10.10 12.76 -0.52
C PRO A 64 11.08 13.92 -0.27
N GLN A 65 10.62 15.06 0.24
CA GLN A 65 11.47 16.21 0.54
C GLN A 65 12.12 16.11 1.93
N THR A 66 11.32 15.81 2.95
CA THR A 66 11.79 15.75 4.34
C THR A 66 12.22 14.35 4.77
N MET A 67 11.88 13.32 3.98
CA MET A 67 12.06 11.91 4.29
C MET A 67 11.39 11.48 5.61
N GLN A 68 10.38 12.23 6.07
CA GLN A 68 9.61 11.96 7.29
C GLN A 68 8.23 11.38 6.97
N CYS A 69 7.71 10.59 7.91
CA CYS A 69 6.37 10.04 7.83
C CYS A 69 5.37 11.09 8.35
N VAL A 70 4.60 11.65 7.43
CA VAL A 70 3.56 12.65 7.69
C VAL A 70 2.18 12.01 7.49
N PRO A 71 1.13 12.48 8.18
CA PRO A 71 -0.23 12.02 7.91
C PRO A 71 -0.56 12.20 6.43
N GLU A 72 -1.28 11.25 5.84
CA GLU A 72 -1.68 11.32 4.42
C GLU A 72 -2.35 12.66 4.04
N LYS A 73 -3.10 13.26 4.97
CA LYS A 73 -3.77 14.56 4.79
C LYS A 73 -2.84 15.77 4.76
N GLU A 74 -1.63 15.64 5.33
CA GLU A 74 -0.61 16.69 5.43
C GLU A 74 0.51 16.49 4.40
N CYS A 75 0.34 15.48 3.56
CA CYS A 75 1.25 15.12 2.49
C CYS A 75 1.32 16.23 1.45
N SER A 76 2.43 16.98 1.46
CA SER A 76 2.71 18.01 0.47
C SER A 76 3.23 17.36 -0.80
N ILE A 77 2.37 17.15 -1.79
CA ILE A 77 2.77 16.63 -3.10
C ILE A 77 3.59 17.73 -3.79
N PRO A 78 4.90 17.51 -4.07
CA PRO A 78 5.68 18.48 -4.82
C PRO A 78 5.06 18.66 -6.21
N GLU A 79 4.85 19.91 -6.65
CA GLU A 79 4.28 20.19 -7.98
C GLU A 79 5.15 19.70 -9.16
N ASP A 80 6.39 19.27 -8.87
CA ASP A 80 7.36 18.71 -9.83
C ASP A 80 7.39 17.17 -9.87
N VAL A 81 6.60 16.47 -9.05
CA VAL A 81 6.34 15.04 -9.30
C VAL A 81 5.37 14.99 -10.48
N PRO A 82 5.57 14.14 -11.51
CA PRO A 82 4.67 14.04 -12.66
C PRO A 82 3.34 13.39 -12.25
N VAL A 83 2.60 14.06 -11.39
CA VAL A 83 1.26 13.73 -10.94
C VAL A 83 0.38 14.85 -11.48
N LEU A 84 -0.26 14.55 -12.62
CA LEU A 84 -1.57 15.11 -12.95
C LEU A 84 -1.70 16.65 -13.01
N ARG A 85 -0.77 17.37 -13.65
CA ARG A 85 -1.09 18.71 -14.21
C ARG A 85 -1.91 18.64 -15.52
N SER A 86 -2.84 17.70 -15.62
CA SER A 86 -3.69 17.50 -16.81
C SER A 86 -5.18 17.31 -16.50
N VAL A 87 -5.65 17.67 -15.30
CA VAL A 87 -7.08 17.55 -14.95
C VAL A 87 -7.91 18.74 -15.43
N VAL A 88 -7.30 19.88 -15.79
CA VAL A 88 -8.07 21.10 -16.15
C VAL A 88 -8.19 21.33 -17.67
N LEU A 89 -7.34 20.72 -18.52
CA LEU A 89 -7.50 20.81 -19.98
C LEU A 89 -8.19 19.59 -20.63
N MET A 90 -8.31 18.45 -19.96
CA MET A 90 -9.01 17.28 -20.51
C MET A 90 -10.55 17.34 -20.41
N ALA A 91 -11.12 18.37 -19.78
CA ALA A 91 -12.55 18.61 -19.84
C ALA A 91 -13.03 19.11 -21.22
N LEU A 92 -12.11 19.57 -22.11
CA LEU A 92 -12.47 20.09 -23.43
C LEU A 92 -12.27 19.11 -24.60
N VAL A 93 -11.69 17.93 -24.38
CA VAL A 93 -11.42 16.92 -25.46
C VAL A 93 -12.30 15.67 -25.33
N ALA A 94 -13.36 15.72 -24.51
CA ALA A 94 -14.34 14.63 -24.37
C ALA A 94 -15.26 14.44 -25.60
N LEU A 95 -14.97 15.08 -26.75
CA LEU A 95 -15.84 15.06 -27.93
C LEU A 95 -15.27 14.31 -29.15
N THR A 96 -14.08 13.72 -29.08
CA THR A 96 -13.55 12.97 -30.24
C THR A 96 -12.99 11.61 -29.85
N SER A 97 -13.86 10.61 -30.03
CA SER A 97 -13.58 9.24 -30.52
C SER A 97 -12.52 8.39 -29.82
N ASN A 98 -12.98 7.22 -29.36
CA ASN A 98 -12.30 6.12 -28.67
C ASN A 98 -12.23 6.30 -27.15
N ALA A 99 -13.25 5.79 -26.47
CA ALA A 99 -13.22 5.55 -25.04
C ALA A 99 -12.05 4.59 -24.74
N ALA A 100 -10.88 5.15 -24.39
CA ALA A 100 -9.82 4.39 -23.77
C ALA A 100 -10.47 3.66 -22.57
N LYS A 101 -10.35 2.33 -22.53
CA LYS A 101 -10.85 1.54 -21.40
C LYS A 101 -10.07 1.98 -20.17
N VAL A 102 -10.68 2.84 -19.35
CA VAL A 102 -10.07 3.35 -18.13
C VAL A 102 -10.27 2.31 -17.04
N CYS A 103 -9.21 1.60 -16.70
CA CYS A 103 -9.19 0.68 -15.56
C CYS A 103 -9.08 1.44 -14.25
N ASP A 104 -9.52 0.82 -13.14
CA ASP A 104 -9.23 1.37 -11.82
C ASP A 104 -7.70 1.37 -11.58
N PRO A 105 -7.08 2.52 -11.29
CA PRO A 105 -5.62 2.62 -11.19
C PRO A 105 -5.05 1.86 -9.98
N ILE A 106 -5.85 1.55 -8.98
CA ILE A 106 -5.43 0.90 -7.73
C ILE A 106 -5.65 -0.60 -7.81
N TYR A 107 -6.82 -1.03 -8.30
CA TYR A 107 -7.26 -2.42 -8.19
C TYR A 107 -7.13 -3.20 -9.49
N GLU A 108 -7.04 -2.51 -10.63
CA GLU A 108 -7.05 -3.12 -11.94
C GLU A 108 -5.79 -2.76 -12.74
N GLU A 109 -5.50 -3.60 -13.72
CA GLU A 109 -4.47 -3.38 -14.72
C GLU A 109 -5.01 -3.76 -16.09
N TYR A 110 -4.77 -2.89 -17.08
CA TYR A 110 -5.16 -3.20 -18.45
C TYR A 110 -4.28 -4.33 -18.98
N THR A 111 -4.91 -5.35 -19.52
CA THR A 111 -4.25 -6.44 -20.20
C THR A 111 -4.96 -6.75 -21.51
N ASP A 112 -4.17 -6.80 -22.57
CA ASP A 112 -4.55 -7.26 -23.89
C ASP A 112 -4.89 -8.75 -23.88
N LYS A 113 -4.28 -9.52 -22.98
CA LYS A 113 -4.59 -10.94 -22.76
C LYS A 113 -4.18 -11.41 -21.38
N ALA A 114 -5.15 -11.82 -20.56
CA ALA A 114 -4.91 -12.52 -19.31
C ALA A 114 -5.34 -13.99 -19.41
N PRO A 115 -4.53 -14.93 -18.88
CA PRO A 115 -4.95 -16.32 -18.79
C PRO A 115 -6.17 -16.48 -17.86
N CYS A 116 -6.31 -15.58 -16.89
CA CYS A 116 -7.31 -15.67 -15.85
C CYS A 116 -7.55 -14.33 -15.16
N ASP A 117 -8.80 -13.97 -14.96
CA ASP A 117 -9.24 -13.03 -13.93
C ASP A 117 -10.05 -13.82 -12.89
N ASP A 118 -9.45 -14.08 -11.74
CA ASP A 118 -10.08 -14.83 -10.65
C ASP A 118 -11.09 -13.95 -9.93
N ASN A 119 -12.24 -14.55 -9.60
CA ASN A 119 -13.27 -13.91 -8.80
C ASN A 119 -13.38 -14.52 -7.40
N CYS A 120 -14.18 -13.88 -6.55
CA CYS A 120 -14.42 -14.33 -5.18
C CYS A 120 -15.04 -15.75 -5.07
N GLN A 121 -15.48 -16.34 -6.18
CA GLN A 121 -15.99 -17.71 -6.26
C GLN A 121 -14.96 -18.70 -6.81
N ASN A 122 -13.69 -18.30 -6.92
CA ASN A 122 -12.60 -19.07 -7.55
C ASN A 122 -12.92 -19.50 -8.99
N ILE A 123 -13.73 -18.71 -9.70
CA ILE A 123 -13.99 -18.93 -11.11
C ILE A 123 -13.02 -18.06 -11.90
N CYS A 124 -12.19 -18.75 -12.67
CA CYS A 124 -11.25 -18.16 -13.59
C CYS A 124 -11.95 -17.80 -14.91
N THR A 125 -12.02 -16.51 -15.23
CA THR A 125 -12.56 -16.07 -16.53
C THR A 125 -11.43 -15.60 -17.44
N PRO A 126 -11.18 -16.26 -18.59
CA PRO A 126 -10.19 -15.77 -19.56
C PRO A 126 -10.69 -14.48 -20.20
N MET A 127 -9.82 -13.48 -20.30
CA MET A 127 -10.18 -12.13 -20.73
C MET A 127 -9.18 -11.61 -21.78
N GLU A 128 -9.71 -10.96 -22.82
CA GLU A 128 -8.95 -10.22 -23.84
C GLU A 128 -9.40 -8.76 -23.84
N ASP A 129 -8.46 -7.83 -24.02
CA ASP A 129 -8.68 -6.38 -23.97
C ASP A 129 -9.48 -5.90 -22.75
N PHE A 130 -8.99 -6.17 -21.54
CA PHE A 130 -9.78 -6.02 -20.32
C PHE A 130 -8.96 -5.49 -19.13
N CYS A 131 -9.67 -4.96 -18.13
CA CYS A 131 -9.11 -4.52 -16.86
C CYS A 131 -9.09 -5.67 -15.84
N ALA A 132 -7.99 -6.43 -15.81
CA ALA A 132 -7.84 -7.55 -14.89
C ALA A 132 -7.58 -7.08 -13.47
N CYS A 133 -8.08 -7.84 -12.48
CA CYS A 133 -7.75 -7.60 -11.09
C CYS A 133 -6.25 -7.82 -10.88
N ARG A 134 -5.63 -6.88 -10.17
CA ARG A 134 -4.23 -7.03 -9.77
C ARG A 134 -4.07 -8.19 -8.81
N PHE A 135 -2.83 -8.70 -8.70
CA PHE A 135 -2.49 -9.75 -7.75
C PHE A 135 -2.89 -9.36 -6.30
N GLY A 136 -3.56 -10.29 -5.60
CA GLY A 136 -4.10 -10.06 -4.25
C GLY A 136 -5.53 -9.51 -4.22
N TYR A 137 -6.08 -9.14 -5.38
CA TYR A 137 -7.46 -8.72 -5.56
C TYR A 137 -8.24 -9.77 -6.35
N LEU A 138 -9.51 -9.94 -6.03
CA LEU A 138 -10.43 -10.82 -6.72
C LEU A 138 -11.66 -10.03 -7.15
N ARG A 139 -12.23 -10.39 -8.29
CA ARG A 139 -13.46 -9.76 -8.75
C ARG A 139 -14.64 -10.21 -7.89
N ASP A 140 -15.36 -9.27 -7.31
CA ASP A 140 -16.67 -9.53 -6.74
C ASP A 140 -17.71 -9.50 -7.86
N LEU A 141 -18.31 -10.65 -8.18
CA LEU A 141 -19.33 -10.76 -9.23
C LEU A 141 -20.60 -9.96 -8.92
N SER A 142 -20.88 -9.63 -7.65
CA SER A 142 -22.06 -8.87 -7.27
C SER A 142 -21.94 -7.38 -7.60
N THR A 143 -20.72 -6.84 -7.51
CA THR A 143 -20.43 -5.42 -7.79
C THR A 143 -19.66 -5.19 -9.09
N GLY A 144 -19.05 -6.24 -9.64
CA GLY A 144 -18.16 -6.20 -10.80
C GLY A 144 -16.77 -5.63 -10.51
N LYS A 145 -16.45 -5.29 -9.24
CA LYS A 145 -15.21 -4.61 -8.85
C LYS A 145 -14.18 -5.58 -8.31
N CYS A 146 -12.90 -5.24 -8.47
CA CYS A 146 -11.81 -5.91 -7.79
C CYS A 146 -11.76 -5.45 -6.32
N ILE A 147 -11.82 -6.40 -5.41
CA ILE A 147 -11.70 -6.17 -3.96
C ILE A 147 -10.55 -7.01 -3.40
N PRO A 148 -9.97 -6.63 -2.24
CA PRO A 148 -8.98 -7.48 -1.58
C PRO A 148 -9.52 -8.90 -1.38
N SER A 149 -8.70 -9.90 -1.71
CA SER A 149 -9.08 -11.32 -1.64
C SER A 149 -9.61 -11.76 -0.26
N ASP A 150 -9.15 -11.14 0.83
CA ASP A 150 -9.59 -11.37 2.21
C ASP A 150 -10.98 -10.77 2.51
N GLN A 151 -11.48 -9.90 1.64
CA GLN A 151 -12.82 -9.30 1.71
C GLN A 151 -13.85 -10.05 0.87
N CYS A 152 -13.44 -11.11 0.17
CA CYS A 152 -14.39 -11.98 -0.51
C CYS A 152 -15.32 -12.62 0.53
N THR A 153 -16.61 -12.31 0.43
CA THR A 153 -17.61 -12.98 1.24
C THR A 153 -17.77 -14.40 0.71
N PRO A 154 -17.63 -15.44 1.56
CA PRO A 154 -17.92 -16.79 1.12
C PRO A 154 -19.37 -16.85 0.63
N LEU A 155 -19.59 -17.58 -0.47
CA LEU A 155 -20.93 -17.92 -0.93
C LEU A 155 -21.70 -18.47 0.27
N LEU A 156 -22.78 -17.77 0.67
CA LEU A 156 -23.75 -18.31 1.60
C LEU A 156 -24.18 -19.66 1.02
N GLU A 157 -23.79 -20.74 1.67
CA GLU A 157 -24.30 -22.06 1.31
C GLU A 157 -25.82 -21.96 1.30
N PRO A 158 -26.51 -22.46 0.26
CA PRO A 158 -27.96 -22.48 0.28
C PRO A 158 -28.36 -23.24 1.56
N ILE A 159 -29.07 -22.55 2.45
CA ILE A 159 -29.61 -23.14 3.68
C ILE A 159 -30.40 -24.36 3.22
N LYS A 160 -29.87 -25.56 3.47
CA LYS A 160 -30.66 -26.80 3.35
C LYS A 160 -31.75 -26.70 4.39
N LEU A 161 -32.93 -26.28 3.97
CA LEU A 161 -34.14 -26.30 4.77
C LEU A 161 -34.65 -27.75 4.87
N ASP A 162 -33.82 -28.66 5.40
CA ASP A 162 -34.17 -30.08 5.63
C ASP A 162 -35.16 -30.26 6.80
N CYS A 163 -35.80 -29.18 7.29
CA CYS A 163 -36.69 -29.19 8.45
C CYS A 163 -38.11 -28.66 8.20
N LEU A 164 -38.51 -28.36 6.95
CA LEU A 164 -39.94 -28.23 6.62
C LEU A 164 -40.43 -29.56 6.05
N GLY A 165 -40.62 -30.52 6.96
CA GLY A 165 -41.39 -31.73 6.68
C GLY A 165 -42.84 -31.36 6.37
N LEU A 166 -43.26 -31.71 5.16
CA LEU A 166 -44.65 -31.83 4.74
C LEU A 166 -44.97 -33.30 4.53
#